data_AF-A0A218YRM6-F1
#
_entry.id   AF-A0A218YRM6-F1
#
_cell.length_a   1.000
_cell.length_b   1.000
_cell.length_c   1.000
_cell.angle_alpha   90.00
_cell.angle_beta   90.00
_cell.angle_gamma   90.00
#
_symmetry.space_group_name_H-M   'P 1'
#
loop_
_entity.id
_entity.type
_entity.pdbx_description
1 polymer ?
#
loop_
_entity_poly.entity_id
_entity_poly.type
_entity_poly.pdbx_seq_one_letter_code
_entity_poly.pdbx_strand_id
1 'polypeptide(L)'
;MTAWRDGLESRARPGLSRHRGGTAAAALSARLARPGSGPWFVGGAGAGEKKKAVNNADLGRVSRRGGPGPTTATGQRIPSRPIPARTRRVLALSDLYGMCWCALGFPVHDKLDITSFPVGKMRSLRTRYSLFTAVGALFVFWTVYPHHSLPHSITERIQDVVAQMPPAPAAEHTIVYKPRPTAKARPVVDNFPLAAAARSAADLPPIPSWNRPPAKHVPENTPLFIGFTRNWPLLQQVVVSYITAGWPPEDIYVVENTGVMDSNAQGRLSLQNPFFLNHTRLEILGVNILVTPTLFTFAQLQNFYLWHSVQSKWSHYFWSHMDVVALSFEDQYFAAHEESGLPILPPSDPKHDYSDYKSVYANCVETLRNVTIPMPLSGTPIKWALRFFSYDRLSLVNVAAFVDVGGWDTSIPFYMTDCDMHARLEMAEYSIEEVPAGMIFDVASSLDDLLVLYRKKNTPEASFVDPNAVEKELAAETEYNKTHVSRRAEGSDSSTEAWLEYAAGALHLPGSSKGKKFKWEEDEIHSPSLLKLIEVLDAMQRSKHESPRGRNTWQGRQTGGEGDPFYRDSVGFEQAIWLAVEHGKRVFREKWGHRDCDIVAMGLKQSDAWRVEHDWVT
;
A
#
# COMPACT_ATOMS: atom_id res chain seq x y z
N MET A 1 33.46 -26.53 -23.66
CA MET A 1 34.94 -26.45 -23.72
C MET A 1 35.39 -25.55 -22.58
N THR A 2 36.49 -25.91 -21.89
CA THR A 2 37.44 -25.05 -21.12
C THR A 2 36.96 -23.80 -20.35
N ALA A 3 37.35 -23.54 -19.10
CA ALA A 3 38.05 -24.32 -18.06
C ALA A 3 37.97 -23.57 -16.70
N TRP A 4 38.05 -24.31 -15.57
CA TRP A 4 38.85 -24.10 -14.33
C TRP A 4 39.20 -22.69 -13.77
N ARG A 5 39.56 -22.50 -12.48
CA ARG A 5 39.25 -23.11 -11.16
C ARG A 5 40.10 -22.38 -10.08
N ASP A 6 39.67 -22.48 -8.82
CA ASP A 6 40.47 -22.32 -7.57
C ASP A 6 41.03 -20.93 -7.17
N GLY A 7 41.08 -20.69 -5.85
CA GLY A 7 41.52 -19.41 -5.24
C GLY A 7 41.17 -19.27 -3.75
N LEU A 8 41.69 -20.17 -2.91
CA LEU A 8 41.47 -20.22 -1.46
C LEU A 8 42.77 -19.83 -0.72
N GLU A 9 42.79 -18.80 0.14
CA GLU A 9 43.57 -18.80 1.42
C GLU A 9 43.48 -17.53 2.29
N SER A 10 43.04 -17.76 3.55
CA SER A 10 43.53 -17.30 4.87
C SER A 10 44.10 -15.88 5.19
N ARG A 11 43.91 -15.53 6.49
CA ARG A 11 44.47 -14.44 7.36
C ARG A 11 43.56 -13.22 7.59
N ALA A 12 43.44 -12.64 8.78
CA ALA A 12 43.84 -13.06 10.15
C ALA A 12 43.02 -12.28 11.21
N ARG A 13 42.96 -12.76 12.46
CA ARG A 13 42.35 -12.05 13.62
C ARG A 13 43.33 -11.08 14.28
N PRO A 14 42.82 -10.04 14.95
CA PRO A 14 43.03 -9.88 16.40
C PRO A 14 41.67 -9.65 17.13
N GLY A 15 41.52 -9.74 18.44
CA GLY A 15 42.45 -10.08 19.52
C GLY A 15 41.79 -9.68 20.85
N LEU A 16 41.11 -10.62 21.53
CA LEU A 16 40.35 -10.34 22.76
C LEU A 16 41.17 -10.73 24.01
N SER A 17 41.47 -9.75 24.86
CA SER A 17 42.09 -9.98 26.17
C SER A 17 41.05 -10.37 27.22
N ARG A 18 41.43 -11.28 28.13
CA ARG A 18 40.66 -11.61 29.33
C ARG A 18 41.05 -10.64 30.45
N HIS A 19 40.08 -10.19 31.23
CA HIS A 19 40.29 -9.96 32.67
C HIS A 19 39.23 -10.72 33.48
N ARG A 20 39.67 -11.29 34.61
CA ARG A 20 38.84 -11.96 35.62
C ARG A 20 38.72 -11.06 36.86
N GLY A 21 37.63 -11.24 37.60
CA GLY A 21 37.38 -10.63 38.92
C GLY A 21 36.07 -9.85 38.93
N GLY A 22 35.16 -10.03 39.88
CA GLY A 22 35.17 -10.94 41.03
C GLY A 22 33.76 -11.11 41.62
N THR A 23 33.63 -12.04 42.57
CA THR A 23 32.38 -12.38 43.26
C THR A 23 31.97 -11.35 44.31
N ALA A 24 30.68 -11.02 44.40
CA ALA A 24 30.01 -10.73 45.67
C ALA A 24 28.49 -10.91 45.53
N ALA A 25 27.85 -11.44 46.58
CA ALA A 25 26.39 -11.54 46.68
C ALA A 25 25.86 -10.49 47.68
N ALA A 26 24.63 -10.02 47.47
CA ALA A 26 23.79 -9.50 48.55
C ALA A 26 22.32 -9.57 48.12
N ALA A 27 21.49 -10.27 48.91
CA ALA A 27 20.05 -10.11 48.86
C ALA A 27 19.65 -8.98 49.81
N LEU A 28 18.59 -8.24 49.48
CA LEU A 28 17.80 -7.55 50.50
C LEU A 28 16.32 -7.51 50.08
N SER A 29 15.46 -8.10 50.90
CA SER A 29 14.02 -7.83 50.86
C SER A 29 13.70 -6.62 51.73
N ALA A 30 12.80 -5.76 51.27
CA ALA A 30 12.07 -4.86 52.15
C ALA A 30 10.59 -4.82 51.73
N ARG A 31 9.71 -5.13 52.68
CA ARG A 31 8.26 -4.95 52.57
C ARG A 31 7.89 -3.49 52.83
N LEU A 32 6.59 -3.21 52.61
CA LEU A 32 5.72 -2.10 53.09
C LEU A 32 5.22 -1.24 51.91
N ALA A 33 3.97 -0.76 51.88
CA ALA A 33 2.74 -1.18 52.56
C ALA A 33 1.54 -0.61 51.76
N ARG A 34 0.40 -1.32 51.70
CA ARG A 34 -0.88 -0.72 51.26
C ARG A 34 -1.57 -0.04 52.45
N PRO A 35 -2.25 1.08 52.20
CA PRO A 35 -3.71 1.13 52.36
C PRO A 35 -4.37 1.69 51.08
N GLY A 36 -5.68 1.54 50.82
CA GLY A 36 -6.75 0.89 51.58
C GLY A 36 -8.03 1.75 51.58
N SER A 37 -9.15 1.21 51.09
CA SER A 37 -10.49 1.85 50.93
C SER A 37 -10.56 3.05 49.96
N GLY A 38 -11.68 3.38 49.31
CA GLY A 38 -13.02 2.76 49.25
C GLY A 38 -13.94 3.60 48.32
N PRO A 39 -15.04 3.05 47.78
CA PRO A 39 -15.85 3.74 46.75
C PRO A 39 -16.94 4.66 47.34
N TRP A 40 -17.32 5.70 46.60
CA TRP A 40 -18.52 6.52 46.86
C TRP A 40 -19.34 6.72 45.58
N PHE A 41 -20.64 6.92 45.76
CA PHE A 41 -21.67 6.87 44.72
C PHE A 41 -22.66 8.05 44.91
N VAL A 42 -23.35 8.45 43.83
CA VAL A 42 -24.54 9.33 43.79
C VAL A 42 -24.34 10.86 43.99
N GLY A 43 -24.49 11.59 42.88
CA GLY A 43 -25.62 12.53 42.71
C GLY A 43 -25.36 14.04 42.86
N GLY A 44 -25.94 14.84 41.93
CA GLY A 44 -26.04 16.29 42.07
C GLY A 44 -26.21 17.05 40.75
N ALA A 45 -27.44 17.21 40.26
CA ALA A 45 -27.74 18.16 39.19
C ALA A 45 -27.86 19.59 39.75
N GLY A 46 -27.41 20.60 39.00
CA GLY A 46 -27.52 22.01 39.41
C GLY A 46 -27.29 22.98 38.24
N ALA A 47 -28.36 23.57 37.72
CA ALA A 47 -28.31 24.55 36.65
C ALA A 47 -27.84 25.94 37.14
N GLY A 48 -27.26 26.74 36.24
CA GLY A 48 -26.76 28.08 36.57
C GLY A 48 -26.49 28.96 35.34
N GLU A 49 -27.53 29.32 34.58
CA GLU A 49 -27.43 30.34 33.52
C GLU A 49 -26.86 31.67 34.05
N LYS A 50 -26.06 32.36 33.23
CA LYS A 50 -26.28 33.80 33.00
C LYS A 50 -25.79 34.30 31.64
N LYS A 51 -26.70 34.97 30.94
CA LYS A 51 -26.63 35.44 29.54
C LYS A 51 -25.91 36.79 29.40
N LYS A 52 -25.30 37.00 28.22
CA LYS A 52 -25.41 38.19 27.33
C LYS A 52 -25.01 37.70 25.92
N ALA A 53 -25.84 37.57 24.89
CA ALA A 53 -26.92 38.40 24.31
C ALA A 53 -26.42 39.57 23.44
N VAL A 54 -27.15 39.77 22.31
CA VAL A 54 -26.94 40.68 21.14
C VAL A 54 -26.02 40.07 20.05
N ASN A 55 -26.42 39.89 18.77
CA ASN A 55 -27.75 40.05 18.14
C ASN A 55 -27.94 39.27 16.79
N ASN A 56 -29.20 39.04 16.41
CA ASN A 56 -29.91 39.20 15.10
C ASN A 56 -29.10 39.51 13.81
N ALA A 57 -29.46 39.08 12.59
CA ALA A 57 -30.62 38.34 12.02
C ALA A 57 -30.16 37.60 10.71
N ASP A 58 -30.96 36.97 9.83
CA ASP A 58 -32.41 36.93 9.62
C ASP A 58 -32.84 35.69 8.78
N LEU A 59 -34.15 35.37 8.82
CA LEU A 59 -35.01 34.63 7.85
C LEU A 59 -34.45 33.53 6.90
N GLY A 60 -35.15 32.42 6.64
CA GLY A 60 -36.57 32.15 6.95
C GLY A 60 -37.01 30.70 6.70
N ARG A 61 -38.25 30.42 7.12
CA ARG A 61 -38.86 29.08 7.26
C ARG A 61 -40.09 28.96 6.35
N VAL A 62 -40.24 27.86 5.61
CA VAL A 62 -41.50 27.48 4.94
C VAL A 62 -41.96 26.10 5.45
N SER A 63 -43.28 25.88 5.51
CA SER A 63 -43.93 24.85 6.33
C SER A 63 -44.81 23.89 5.54
N ARG A 64 -44.78 22.60 5.97
CA ARG A 64 -45.83 21.55 5.94
C ARG A 64 -47.11 21.77 5.11
N ARG A 65 -47.47 20.74 4.33
CA ARG A 65 -48.74 19.96 4.27
C ARG A 65 -48.62 18.97 3.09
N GLY A 66 -49.20 17.76 3.06
CA GLY A 66 -49.96 16.96 4.02
C GLY A 66 -50.30 15.58 3.40
N GLY A 67 -50.71 14.58 4.18
CA GLY A 67 -51.30 13.33 3.65
C GLY A 67 -52.73 13.54 3.12
N PRO A 68 -53.36 12.54 2.46
CA PRO A 68 -53.88 11.39 3.24
C PRO A 68 -53.99 10.01 2.54
N GLY A 69 -54.10 8.96 3.36
CA GLY A 69 -55.15 7.94 3.21
C GLY A 69 -54.88 6.70 2.32
N PRO A 70 -55.33 5.49 2.73
CA PRO A 70 -55.13 4.24 1.99
C PRO A 70 -56.35 3.80 1.16
N THR A 71 -56.13 2.93 0.17
CA THR A 71 -57.19 2.20 -0.54
C THR A 71 -56.88 0.71 -0.66
N THR A 72 -57.84 -0.11 -0.23
CA THR A 72 -57.89 -1.56 -0.44
C THR A 72 -58.53 -1.89 -1.79
N ALA A 73 -57.92 -2.74 -2.61
CA ALA A 73 -58.62 -3.39 -3.72
C ALA A 73 -58.04 -4.79 -4.05
N THR A 74 -58.89 -5.78 -3.81
CA THR A 74 -58.96 -7.14 -4.35
C THR A 74 -58.19 -7.47 -5.63
N GLY A 75 -57.54 -8.65 -5.61
CA GLY A 75 -56.75 -9.22 -6.68
C GLY A 75 -57.46 -9.56 -8.00
N GLN A 76 -56.63 -9.84 -9.01
CA GLN A 76 -56.96 -10.62 -10.20
C GLN A 76 -55.82 -11.57 -10.52
N ARG A 77 -56.14 -12.87 -10.68
CA ARG A 77 -55.22 -13.87 -11.26
C ARG A 77 -55.19 -13.69 -12.78
N ILE A 78 -53.99 -13.68 -13.37
CA ILE A 78 -53.79 -13.79 -14.82
C ILE A 78 -52.85 -15.00 -15.06
N PRO A 79 -53.11 -15.86 -16.07
CA PRO A 79 -52.62 -17.24 -16.05
C PRO A 79 -51.18 -17.39 -16.58
N SER A 80 -50.47 -18.35 -15.98
CA SER A 80 -49.19 -18.85 -16.46
C SER A 80 -49.31 -19.45 -17.87
N ARG A 81 -48.51 -18.93 -18.81
CA ARG A 81 -48.24 -19.62 -20.09
C ARG A 81 -46.97 -20.48 -19.96
N PRO A 82 -46.96 -21.71 -20.51
CA PRO A 82 -45.78 -22.56 -20.47
C PRO A 82 -44.72 -22.08 -21.48
N ILE A 83 -43.48 -21.92 -21.02
CA ILE A 83 -42.31 -21.72 -21.88
C ILE A 83 -41.76 -23.11 -22.25
N PRO A 84 -41.50 -23.41 -23.54
CA PRO A 84 -41.10 -24.75 -23.97
C PRO A 84 -39.70 -25.14 -23.47
N ALA A 85 -39.55 -26.41 -23.09
CA ALA A 85 -38.30 -26.97 -22.62
C ALA A 85 -37.21 -26.88 -23.70
N ARG A 86 -36.13 -26.14 -23.42
CA ARG A 86 -34.98 -26.00 -24.32
C ARG A 86 -33.89 -26.99 -23.92
N THR A 87 -33.82 -28.11 -24.62
CA THR A 87 -32.88 -29.21 -24.38
C THR A 87 -31.43 -28.73 -24.54
N ARG A 88 -30.74 -28.40 -23.45
CA ARG A 88 -29.28 -28.21 -23.46
C ARG A 88 -28.60 -29.56 -23.58
N ARG A 89 -28.08 -29.87 -24.78
CA ARG A 89 -27.04 -30.91 -24.92
C ARG A 89 -25.78 -30.44 -24.20
N VAL A 90 -25.40 -31.13 -23.14
CA VAL A 90 -24.05 -31.02 -22.56
C VAL A 90 -23.12 -31.83 -23.46
N LEU A 91 -22.23 -31.16 -24.19
CA LEU A 91 -21.08 -31.81 -24.80
C LEU A 91 -20.01 -31.96 -23.72
N ALA A 92 -19.84 -33.18 -23.21
CA ALA A 92 -18.78 -33.49 -22.28
C ALA A 92 -17.43 -33.55 -23.03
N LEU A 93 -16.39 -32.98 -22.43
CA LEU A 93 -15.03 -32.92 -22.97
C LEU A 93 -14.26 -34.27 -22.81
N SER A 94 -14.98 -35.39 -22.65
CA SER A 94 -14.44 -36.74 -22.42
C SER A 94 -14.10 -37.50 -23.70
N ASP A 95 -14.73 -37.17 -24.82
CA ASP A 95 -14.84 -38.11 -25.95
C ASP A 95 -13.66 -38.04 -26.95
N LEU A 96 -12.70 -37.13 -26.75
CA LEU A 96 -11.51 -37.02 -27.62
C LEU A 96 -10.33 -37.92 -27.22
N TYR A 97 -10.31 -38.49 -26.01
CA TYR A 97 -9.22 -39.38 -25.57
C TYR A 97 -9.51 -40.88 -25.74
N GLY A 98 -10.75 -41.26 -26.04
CA GLY A 98 -11.16 -42.68 -26.16
C GLY A 98 -10.83 -43.37 -27.48
N MET A 99 -10.53 -42.63 -28.56
CA MET A 99 -10.48 -43.21 -29.92
C MET A 99 -9.15 -43.83 -30.35
N CYS A 100 -8.07 -43.73 -29.56
CA CYS A 100 -6.75 -44.25 -29.94
C CYS A 100 -6.44 -45.70 -29.48
N TRP A 101 -7.37 -46.39 -28.81
CA TRP A 101 -7.11 -47.70 -28.18
C TRP A 101 -7.78 -48.92 -28.85
N CYS A 102 -8.59 -48.73 -29.89
CA CYS A 102 -9.26 -49.84 -30.59
C CYS A 102 -8.49 -50.43 -31.78
N ALA A 103 -7.26 -49.97 -32.07
CA ALA A 103 -6.52 -50.35 -33.29
C ALA A 103 -5.54 -51.53 -33.12
N LEU A 104 -5.34 -52.05 -31.90
CA LEU A 104 -4.43 -53.18 -31.61
C LEU A 104 -5.18 -54.23 -30.80
N GLY A 105 -5.70 -55.25 -31.50
CA GLY A 105 -6.63 -56.24 -30.95
C GLY A 105 -6.04 -57.17 -29.89
N PHE A 106 -6.01 -56.73 -28.64
CA PHE A 106 -5.81 -57.58 -27.46
C PHE A 106 -7.15 -57.86 -26.76
N PRO A 107 -7.44 -59.12 -26.36
CA PRO A 107 -8.69 -59.46 -25.69
C PRO A 107 -8.67 -58.94 -24.24
N VAL A 108 -9.76 -58.28 -23.85
CA VAL A 108 -9.98 -57.83 -22.47
C VAL A 108 -10.48 -59.01 -21.64
N HIS A 109 -9.66 -59.55 -20.75
CA HIS A 109 -10.14 -60.15 -19.51
C HIS A 109 -9.06 -60.20 -18.40
N ASP A 110 -9.55 -60.10 -17.17
CA ASP A 110 -8.91 -60.33 -15.88
C ASP A 110 -8.01 -59.26 -15.24
N LYS A 111 -8.10 -59.23 -13.91
CA LYS A 111 -7.65 -58.18 -13.00
C LYS A 111 -6.12 -58.20 -12.84
N LEU A 112 -5.47 -57.06 -13.04
CA LEU A 112 -4.06 -56.86 -12.67
C LEU A 112 -3.97 -56.17 -11.31
N ASP A 113 -3.51 -56.93 -10.31
CA ASP A 113 -3.22 -56.47 -8.96
C ASP A 113 -1.81 -55.85 -8.91
N ILE A 114 -1.73 -54.54 -8.61
CA ILE A 114 -0.48 -53.75 -8.72
C ILE A 114 0.26 -53.68 -7.37
N THR A 115 0.31 -54.79 -6.63
CA THR A 115 0.95 -54.83 -5.29
C THR A 115 2.10 -55.84 -5.13
N SER A 116 2.47 -56.59 -6.18
CA SER A 116 3.59 -57.55 -6.11
C SER A 116 4.58 -57.46 -7.28
N PHE A 117 5.55 -56.54 -7.21
CA PHE A 117 6.78 -56.59 -8.02
C PHE A 117 7.94 -57.18 -7.21
N PRO A 118 8.38 -58.43 -7.46
CA PRO A 118 9.51 -59.02 -6.75
C PRO A 118 10.83 -58.44 -7.26
N VAL A 119 11.42 -57.52 -6.47
CA VAL A 119 12.77 -56.97 -6.69
C VAL A 119 13.83 -58.04 -6.36
N GLY A 120 13.91 -59.08 -7.20
CA GLY A 120 14.53 -60.34 -6.77
C GLY A 120 15.04 -61.30 -7.86
N LYS A 121 15.30 -60.85 -9.10
CA LYS A 121 16.15 -61.54 -10.11
C LYS A 121 16.29 -60.77 -11.44
N MET A 122 16.89 -59.57 -11.41
CA MET A 122 17.32 -58.93 -12.66
C MET A 122 18.75 -59.37 -13.00
N ARG A 123 18.87 -60.38 -13.88
CA ARG A 123 20.15 -60.96 -14.32
C ARG A 123 20.95 -59.90 -15.09
N SER A 124 22.23 -59.76 -14.73
CA SER A 124 23.26 -58.97 -15.44
C SER A 124 23.05 -57.45 -15.54
N LEU A 125 24.10 -56.69 -15.21
CA LEU A 125 24.21 -55.24 -15.45
C LEU A 125 23.97 -54.89 -16.93
N ARG A 126 24.37 -55.79 -17.83
CA ARG A 126 24.22 -55.66 -19.30
C ARG A 126 22.76 -55.56 -19.72
N THR A 127 21.85 -56.30 -19.08
CA THR A 127 20.41 -56.29 -19.38
C THR A 127 19.74 -54.98 -18.96
N ARG A 128 20.21 -54.34 -17.88
CA ARG A 128 19.75 -53.00 -17.49
C ARG A 128 20.15 -51.96 -18.52
N TYR A 129 21.42 -51.97 -18.97
CA TYR A 129 21.85 -51.07 -20.05
C TYR A 129 21.08 -51.31 -21.35
N SER A 130 20.89 -52.56 -21.79
CA SER A 130 20.08 -52.85 -22.98
C SER A 130 18.66 -52.32 -22.88
N LEU A 131 18.01 -52.40 -21.70
CA LEU A 131 16.68 -51.83 -21.50
C LEU A 131 16.69 -50.30 -21.58
N PHE A 132 17.62 -49.63 -20.89
CA PHE A 132 17.74 -48.16 -20.96
C PHE A 132 18.09 -47.67 -22.37
N THR A 133 18.96 -48.36 -23.11
CA THR A 133 19.27 -48.01 -24.51
C THR A 133 18.06 -48.22 -25.42
N ALA A 134 17.27 -49.29 -25.22
CA ALA A 134 16.05 -49.53 -25.99
C ALA A 134 14.96 -48.47 -25.70
N VAL A 135 14.76 -48.10 -24.44
CA VAL A 135 13.84 -47.01 -24.05
C VAL A 135 14.31 -45.66 -24.59
N GLY A 136 15.62 -45.36 -24.51
CA GLY A 136 16.20 -44.14 -25.08
C GLY A 136 16.06 -44.08 -26.61
N ALA A 137 16.31 -45.19 -27.31
CA ALA A 137 16.12 -45.29 -28.76
C ALA A 137 14.64 -45.14 -29.16
N LEU A 138 13.72 -45.76 -28.41
CA LEU A 138 12.28 -45.58 -28.61
C LEU A 138 11.86 -44.11 -28.38
N PHE A 139 12.39 -43.44 -27.35
CA PHE A 139 12.09 -42.04 -27.07
C PHE A 139 12.62 -41.10 -28.17
N VAL A 140 13.84 -41.32 -28.66
CA VAL A 140 14.39 -40.58 -29.82
C VAL A 140 13.56 -40.86 -31.08
N PHE A 141 13.17 -42.12 -31.33
CA PHE A 141 12.33 -42.45 -32.49
C PHE A 141 10.95 -41.77 -32.38
N TRP A 142 10.29 -41.85 -31.22
CA TRP A 142 8.98 -41.23 -30.98
C TRP A 142 8.98 -39.70 -30.90
N THR A 143 10.12 -39.04 -30.70
CA THR A 143 10.20 -37.56 -30.67
C THR A 143 10.70 -36.99 -31.99
N VAL A 144 11.69 -37.63 -32.63
CA VAL A 144 12.32 -37.13 -33.87
C VAL A 144 11.57 -37.60 -35.12
N TYR A 145 11.05 -38.83 -35.14
CA TYR A 145 10.33 -39.36 -36.31
C TYR A 145 9.05 -38.57 -36.63
N PRO A 146 8.14 -38.26 -35.69
CA PRO A 146 6.98 -37.42 -36.01
C PRO A 146 7.38 -35.96 -36.31
N HIS A 147 8.50 -35.44 -35.79
CA HIS A 147 8.96 -34.09 -36.16
C HIS A 147 9.42 -33.97 -37.62
N HIS A 148 9.85 -35.07 -38.24
CA HIS A 148 10.16 -35.14 -39.68
C HIS A 148 9.04 -35.75 -40.54
N SER A 149 8.04 -36.40 -39.92
CA SER A 149 6.97 -37.14 -40.61
C SER A 149 5.57 -36.54 -40.42
N LEU A 150 5.42 -35.48 -39.62
CA LEU A 150 4.23 -34.64 -39.63
C LEU A 150 4.11 -34.02 -41.03
N PRO A 151 3.03 -34.32 -41.79
CA PRO A 151 2.93 -33.83 -43.15
C PRO A 151 2.79 -32.30 -43.15
N HIS A 152 3.46 -31.64 -44.09
CA HIS A 152 3.30 -30.21 -44.39
C HIS A 152 1.84 -29.78 -44.68
N SER A 153 0.95 -30.75 -44.89
CA SER A 153 -0.45 -30.58 -45.29
C SER A 153 -1.33 -29.73 -44.38
N ILE A 154 -1.00 -29.46 -43.12
CA ILE A 154 -1.78 -28.52 -42.29
C ILE A 154 -1.40 -27.08 -42.62
N THR A 155 -0.10 -26.78 -42.65
CA THR A 155 0.40 -25.45 -43.00
C THR A 155 0.08 -25.10 -44.45
N GLU A 156 0.27 -26.05 -45.38
CA GLU A 156 -0.10 -25.89 -46.78
C GLU A 156 -1.62 -25.71 -46.96
N ARG A 157 -2.47 -26.48 -46.28
CA ARG A 157 -3.94 -26.26 -46.34
C ARG A 157 -4.37 -24.93 -45.76
N ILE A 158 -3.72 -24.44 -44.71
CA ILE A 158 -4.00 -23.10 -44.17
C ILE A 158 -3.58 -22.04 -45.19
N GLN A 159 -2.42 -22.19 -45.83
CA GLN A 159 -1.95 -21.29 -46.89
C GLN A 159 -2.85 -21.34 -48.13
N ASP A 160 -3.29 -22.51 -48.59
CA ASP A 160 -4.22 -22.68 -49.71
C ASP A 160 -5.59 -22.05 -49.40
N VAL A 161 -6.13 -22.26 -48.20
CA VAL A 161 -7.40 -21.64 -47.79
C VAL A 161 -7.26 -20.11 -47.72
N VAL A 162 -6.16 -19.60 -47.16
CA VAL A 162 -5.89 -18.15 -47.11
C VAL A 162 -5.64 -17.57 -48.52
N ALA A 163 -5.03 -18.31 -49.43
CA ALA A 163 -4.79 -17.89 -50.82
C ALA A 163 -6.04 -17.96 -51.71
N GLN A 164 -7.00 -18.83 -51.37
CA GLN A 164 -8.30 -18.94 -52.07
C GLN A 164 -9.34 -17.96 -51.53
N MET A 165 -9.15 -17.37 -50.34
CA MET A 165 -9.94 -16.21 -49.93
C MET A 165 -9.59 -15.03 -50.83
N PRO A 166 -10.56 -14.41 -51.54
CA PRO A 166 -10.28 -13.17 -52.25
C PRO A 166 -9.77 -12.15 -51.22
N PRO A 167 -8.73 -11.36 -51.56
CA PRO A 167 -8.24 -10.34 -50.65
C PRO A 167 -9.42 -9.45 -50.28
N ALA A 168 -9.76 -9.40 -48.99
CA ALA A 168 -10.77 -8.48 -48.50
C ALA A 168 -10.38 -7.09 -49.00
N PRO A 169 -11.30 -6.32 -49.63
CA PRO A 169 -10.96 -5.01 -50.16
C PRO A 169 -10.30 -4.23 -49.04
N ALA A 170 -9.08 -3.74 -49.30
CA ALA A 170 -8.26 -3.06 -48.31
C ALA A 170 -8.93 -1.73 -47.94
N ALA A 171 -9.90 -1.80 -47.03
CA ALA A 171 -10.42 -0.66 -46.34
C ALA A 171 -9.22 -0.03 -45.63
N GLU A 172 -8.90 1.21 -45.99
CA GLU A 172 -7.96 2.02 -45.23
C GLU A 172 -8.56 2.26 -43.84
N HIS A 173 -8.29 1.32 -42.93
CA HIS A 173 -8.66 1.40 -41.53
C HIS A 173 -7.81 2.48 -40.87
N THR A 174 -8.22 3.74 -41.07
CA THR A 174 -7.66 4.89 -40.40
C THR A 174 -7.87 4.73 -38.90
N ILE A 175 -6.79 4.51 -38.16
CA ILE A 175 -6.83 4.35 -36.71
C ILE A 175 -7.17 5.72 -36.11
N VAL A 176 -8.40 5.87 -35.63
CA VAL A 176 -8.84 7.07 -34.93
C VAL A 176 -8.34 7.01 -33.49
N TYR A 177 -7.25 7.71 -33.21
CA TYR A 177 -6.69 7.84 -31.86
C TYR A 177 -7.58 8.72 -30.98
N LYS A 178 -7.55 8.47 -29.67
CA LYS A 178 -8.10 9.41 -28.67
C LYS A 178 -7.34 10.75 -28.79
N PRO A 179 -7.99 11.91 -28.54
CA PRO A 179 -7.28 13.19 -28.49
C PRO A 179 -6.19 13.14 -27.42
N ARG A 180 -5.02 13.71 -27.71
CA ARG A 180 -3.95 13.85 -26.71
C ARG A 180 -4.47 14.64 -25.51
N PRO A 181 -4.29 14.16 -24.27
CA PRO A 181 -4.60 14.96 -23.10
C PRO A 181 -3.78 16.25 -23.12
N THR A 182 -4.43 17.40 -22.95
CA THR A 182 -3.72 18.62 -22.54
C THR A 182 -3.17 18.40 -21.13
N ALA A 183 -1.91 18.75 -20.89
CA ALA A 183 -1.27 18.61 -19.58
C ALA A 183 -2.13 19.31 -18.50
N LYS A 184 -2.55 18.55 -17.48
CA LYS A 184 -3.43 19.04 -16.40
C LYS A 184 -2.68 19.41 -15.12
N ALA A 185 -1.37 19.22 -15.13
CA ALA A 185 -0.50 19.44 -13.99
C ALA A 185 0.79 20.10 -14.46
N ARG A 186 1.38 20.88 -13.56
CA ARG A 186 2.73 21.45 -13.68
C ARG A 186 3.77 20.31 -13.58
N PRO A 187 4.98 20.44 -14.15
CA PRO A 187 6.03 19.43 -14.01
C PRO A 187 6.34 19.12 -12.54
N VAL A 188 6.65 17.86 -12.23
CA VAL A 188 7.03 17.44 -10.88
C VAL A 188 8.42 17.95 -10.53
N VAL A 189 8.55 18.55 -9.35
CA VAL A 189 9.83 19.01 -8.76
C VAL A 189 10.17 18.11 -7.57
N ASP A 190 11.45 17.88 -7.30
CA ASP A 190 11.89 17.15 -6.10
C ASP A 190 11.73 18.07 -4.89
N ASN A 191 10.84 17.71 -3.97
CA ASN A 191 10.51 18.46 -2.77
C ASN A 191 11.44 18.15 -1.58
N PHE A 192 12.64 17.61 -1.81
CA PHE A 192 13.68 17.53 -0.79
C PHE A 192 15.07 17.88 -1.35
N PRO A 193 15.32 19.15 -1.75
CA PRO A 193 16.56 19.56 -2.41
C PRO A 193 17.84 19.29 -1.58
N LEU A 194 17.75 19.35 -0.25
CA LEU A 194 18.87 19.02 0.63
C LEU A 194 19.31 17.56 0.45
N ALA A 195 18.36 16.64 0.38
CA ALA A 195 18.65 15.26 0.10
C ALA A 195 19.08 15.06 -1.37
N ALA A 196 18.59 15.84 -2.33
CA ALA A 196 19.04 15.81 -3.73
C ALA A 196 20.56 16.01 -3.87
N ALA A 197 21.18 16.80 -2.98
CA ALA A 197 22.62 17.01 -2.91
C ALA A 197 23.39 16.05 -1.96
N ALA A 198 22.68 15.29 -1.11
CA ALA A 198 23.27 14.42 -0.09
C ALA A 198 24.00 13.20 -0.71
N ARG A 199 25.08 12.77 -0.06
CA ARG A 199 25.90 11.60 -0.45
C ARG A 199 25.82 10.47 0.57
N SER A 200 25.31 10.77 1.76
CA SER A 200 25.22 9.87 2.90
C SER A 200 24.14 10.36 3.88
N ALA A 201 23.68 9.48 4.77
CA ALA A 201 22.77 9.84 5.86
C ALA A 201 23.33 10.98 6.76
N ALA A 202 24.66 11.13 6.83
CA ALA A 202 25.31 12.16 7.64
C ALA A 202 25.24 13.58 7.03
N ASP A 203 24.81 13.72 5.77
CA ASP A 203 24.55 15.01 5.13
C ASP A 203 23.13 15.52 5.42
N LEU A 204 22.25 14.66 5.95
CA LEU A 204 20.89 15.02 6.38
C LEU A 204 20.88 15.57 7.82
N PRO A 205 19.86 16.36 8.22
CA PRO A 205 19.73 16.78 9.60
C PRO A 205 19.46 15.56 10.51
N PRO A 206 19.93 15.57 11.78
CA PRO A 206 19.50 14.56 12.73
C PRO A 206 18.01 14.74 13.04
N ILE A 207 17.27 13.65 13.22
CA ILE A 207 15.91 13.68 13.79
C ILE A 207 15.89 14.40 15.15
N PRO A 208 14.77 15.05 15.53
CA PRO A 208 14.66 15.72 16.83
C PRO A 208 14.89 14.76 18.01
N SER A 209 15.57 15.24 19.04
CA SER A 209 15.98 14.42 20.20
C SER A 209 14.82 13.70 20.89
N TRP A 210 13.65 14.33 21.03
CA TRP A 210 12.45 13.77 21.66
C TRP A 210 11.75 12.67 20.83
N ASN A 211 11.91 12.65 19.50
CA ASN A 211 11.40 11.55 18.68
C ASN A 211 12.46 10.45 18.44
N ARG A 212 13.68 10.52 18.99
CA ARG A 212 14.74 9.56 18.64
C ARG A 212 14.33 8.11 19.02
N PRO A 213 14.40 7.13 18.09
CA PRO A 213 14.12 5.73 18.42
C PRO A 213 15.13 5.18 19.43
N PRO A 214 14.78 4.13 20.18
CA PRO A 214 15.70 3.43 21.07
C PRO A 214 16.98 3.00 20.35
N ALA A 215 18.15 3.27 20.95
CA ALA A 215 19.46 2.95 20.36
C ALA A 215 19.74 1.44 20.17
N LYS A 216 18.86 0.59 20.69
CA LYS A 216 18.72 -0.82 20.33
C LYS A 216 17.26 -1.04 19.98
N HIS A 217 17.01 -1.77 18.89
CA HIS A 217 15.68 -2.20 18.49
C HIS A 217 14.90 -2.85 19.62
N VAL A 218 13.59 -2.64 19.58
CA VAL A 218 12.67 -3.32 20.49
C VAL A 218 12.60 -4.82 20.14
N PRO A 219 12.58 -5.72 21.12
CA PRO A 219 12.69 -7.18 20.87
C PRO A 219 11.53 -7.76 20.05
N GLU A 220 10.42 -7.02 19.91
CA GLU A 220 9.25 -7.41 19.14
C GLU A 220 9.50 -7.42 17.61
N ASN A 221 10.47 -6.64 17.12
CA ASN A 221 10.63 -6.17 15.72
C ASN A 221 9.46 -5.28 15.28
N THR A 222 9.72 -4.21 14.54
CA THR A 222 8.70 -3.19 14.22
C THR A 222 8.58 -2.88 12.71
N PRO A 223 8.45 -3.90 11.83
CA PRO A 223 8.47 -3.72 10.39
C PRO A 223 7.27 -2.87 9.91
N LEU A 224 7.54 -1.79 9.18
CA LEU A 224 6.54 -0.91 8.57
C LEU A 224 6.58 -1.02 7.05
N PHE A 225 5.56 -1.62 6.45
CA PHE A 225 5.40 -1.61 5.00
C PHE A 225 4.78 -0.31 4.49
N ILE A 226 5.40 0.31 3.49
CA ILE A 226 4.86 1.46 2.75
C ILE A 226 4.76 1.07 1.28
N GLY A 227 3.54 0.89 0.77
CA GLY A 227 3.30 0.46 -0.60
C GLY A 227 3.41 1.61 -1.59
N PHE A 228 4.36 1.53 -2.52
CA PHE A 228 4.54 2.54 -3.57
C PHE A 228 4.11 2.04 -4.94
N THR A 229 3.22 2.77 -5.61
CA THR A 229 2.97 2.57 -7.04
C THR A 229 3.34 3.77 -7.89
N ARG A 230 3.09 5.01 -7.43
CA ARG A 230 3.30 6.23 -8.20
C ARG A 230 3.30 7.48 -7.33
N ASN A 231 3.83 8.60 -7.85
CA ASN A 231 3.99 9.89 -7.15
C ASN A 231 5.13 9.89 -6.12
N TRP A 232 6.35 10.09 -6.62
CA TRP A 232 7.60 10.12 -5.83
C TRP A 232 7.60 11.14 -4.68
N PRO A 233 7.20 12.42 -4.84
CA PRO A 233 7.14 13.39 -3.75
C PRO A 233 6.35 12.90 -2.52
N LEU A 234 5.22 12.22 -2.73
CA LEU A 234 4.44 11.63 -1.64
C LEU A 234 5.20 10.49 -0.94
N LEU A 235 5.87 9.61 -1.69
CA LEU A 235 6.66 8.52 -1.10
C LEU A 235 7.79 9.07 -0.20
N GLN A 236 8.59 10.02 -0.69
CA GLN A 236 9.68 10.54 0.13
C GLN A 236 9.15 11.32 1.34
N GLN A 237 7.99 11.99 1.20
CA GLN A 237 7.31 12.65 2.31
C GLN A 237 6.88 11.68 3.41
N VAL A 238 6.17 10.59 3.08
CA VAL A 238 5.72 9.63 4.10
C VAL A 238 6.90 8.98 4.81
N VAL A 239 7.94 8.57 4.07
CA VAL A 239 9.16 7.97 4.63
C VAL A 239 9.86 8.93 5.59
N VAL A 240 10.11 10.18 5.16
CA VAL A 240 10.74 11.19 6.02
C VAL A 240 9.86 11.48 7.25
N SER A 241 8.53 11.56 7.09
CA SER A 241 7.62 11.82 8.22
C SER A 241 7.72 10.74 9.29
N TYR A 242 7.71 9.44 8.93
CA TYR A 242 7.89 8.36 9.91
C TYR A 242 9.25 8.36 10.57
N ILE A 243 10.33 8.62 9.83
CA ILE A 243 11.68 8.74 10.39
C ILE A 243 11.74 9.88 11.41
N THR A 244 11.19 11.06 11.07
CA THR A 244 11.18 12.23 11.96
C THR A 244 10.20 12.08 13.14
N ALA A 245 9.16 11.27 12.98
CA ALA A 245 8.23 10.83 14.02
C ALA A 245 8.74 9.60 14.81
N GLY A 246 10.01 9.22 14.62
CA GLY A 246 10.75 8.31 15.49
C GLY A 246 10.72 6.83 15.13
N TRP A 247 10.25 6.47 13.92
CA TRP A 247 10.39 5.10 13.44
C TRP A 247 11.87 4.82 13.07
N PRO A 248 12.48 3.70 13.50
CA PRO A 248 13.81 3.30 13.02
C PRO A 248 13.80 3.15 11.49
N PRO A 249 14.64 3.87 10.72
CA PRO A 249 14.65 3.75 9.26
C PRO A 249 14.82 2.31 8.77
N GLU A 250 15.69 1.55 9.43
CA GLU A 250 15.99 0.15 9.15
C GLU A 250 14.82 -0.83 9.42
N ASP A 251 13.75 -0.37 10.07
CA ASP A 251 12.48 -1.10 10.22
C ASP A 251 11.43 -0.71 9.15
N ILE A 252 11.70 0.31 8.33
CA ILE A 252 10.81 0.74 7.25
C ILE A 252 11.13 -0.07 5.99
N TYR A 253 10.09 -0.61 5.36
CA TYR A 253 10.13 -1.39 4.13
C TYR A 253 9.28 -0.70 3.06
N VAL A 254 9.93 0.08 2.18
CA VAL A 254 9.28 0.62 0.99
C VAL A 254 9.09 -0.52 0.00
N VAL A 255 7.83 -0.84 -0.32
CA VAL A 255 7.50 -1.90 -1.27
C VAL A 255 7.24 -1.28 -2.64
N GLU A 256 8.19 -1.46 -3.55
CA GLU A 256 8.10 -0.97 -4.92
C GLU A 256 7.11 -1.84 -5.72
N ASN A 257 5.87 -1.36 -5.79
CA ASN A 257 4.75 -1.90 -6.56
C ASN A 257 4.48 -1.05 -7.82
N THR A 258 5.54 -0.81 -8.61
CA THR A 258 5.54 -0.01 -9.84
C THR A 258 5.27 -0.85 -11.09
N GLY A 259 5.75 -2.10 -11.10
CA GLY A 259 5.73 -2.96 -12.28
C GLY A 259 6.63 -2.49 -13.43
N VAL A 260 7.71 -1.75 -13.14
CA VAL A 260 8.74 -1.29 -14.10
C VAL A 260 10.03 -2.11 -14.03
N MET A 261 9.96 -3.29 -13.40
CA MET A 261 11.05 -4.24 -13.22
C MET A 261 12.26 -3.60 -12.50
N ASP A 262 13.45 -3.66 -13.08
CA ASP A 262 14.71 -3.15 -12.54
C ASP A 262 14.99 -1.67 -12.90
N SER A 263 14.05 -0.98 -13.57
CA SER A 263 14.30 0.34 -14.16
C SER A 263 14.62 1.44 -13.14
N ASN A 264 13.96 1.42 -11.97
CA ASN A 264 14.24 2.37 -10.89
C ASN A 264 15.59 2.10 -10.21
N ALA A 265 15.90 0.83 -9.91
CA ALA A 265 17.19 0.41 -9.37
C ALA A 265 18.37 0.77 -10.30
N GLN A 266 18.12 0.88 -11.61
CA GLN A 266 19.11 1.26 -12.62
C GLN A 266 19.03 2.74 -13.03
N GLY A 267 18.22 3.57 -12.35
CA GLY A 267 18.11 5.01 -12.60
C GLY A 267 17.62 5.37 -14.00
N ARG A 268 16.81 4.52 -14.63
CA ARG A 268 16.36 4.66 -16.03
C ARG A 268 15.08 5.48 -16.22
N LEU A 269 14.35 5.79 -15.15
CA LEU A 269 13.12 6.58 -15.21
C LEU A 269 13.42 8.04 -14.89
N SER A 270 12.74 8.95 -15.59
CA SER A 270 12.79 10.39 -15.29
C SER A 270 11.90 10.75 -14.09
N LEU A 271 12.19 11.85 -13.40
CA LEU A 271 11.33 12.38 -12.32
C LEU A 271 9.89 12.68 -12.78
N GLN A 272 9.66 12.84 -14.10
CA GLN A 272 8.32 13.07 -14.64
C GLN A 272 7.51 11.78 -14.83
N ASN A 273 8.15 10.61 -14.76
CA ASN A 273 7.52 9.31 -14.89
C ASN A 273 6.68 8.99 -13.64
N PRO A 274 5.40 8.61 -13.76
CA PRO A 274 4.54 8.26 -12.62
C PRO A 274 5.18 7.23 -11.70
N PHE A 275 5.92 6.27 -12.27
CA PHE A 275 6.50 5.13 -11.57
C PHE A 275 7.91 5.38 -11.03
N PHE A 276 8.44 6.61 -11.14
CA PHE A 276 9.78 6.96 -10.67
C PHE A 276 9.95 6.71 -9.16
N LEU A 277 11.05 6.04 -8.80
CA LEU A 277 11.50 5.84 -7.42
C LEU A 277 13.02 5.86 -7.38
N ASN A 278 13.60 6.66 -6.50
CA ASN A 278 15.05 6.79 -6.37
C ASN A 278 15.59 5.84 -5.28
N HIS A 279 16.17 4.70 -5.69
CA HIS A 279 16.74 3.71 -4.76
C HIS A 279 17.84 4.33 -3.88
N THR A 280 18.77 5.09 -4.48
CA THR A 280 19.86 5.78 -3.77
C THR A 280 19.36 6.75 -2.69
N ARG A 281 18.23 7.44 -2.91
CA ARG A 281 17.60 8.29 -1.88
C ARG A 281 17.18 7.46 -0.67
N LEU A 282 16.50 6.35 -0.92
CA LEU A 282 15.94 5.50 0.14
C LEU A 282 17.07 4.81 0.93
N GLU A 283 18.13 4.38 0.25
CA GLU A 283 19.37 3.90 0.90
C GLU A 283 20.03 4.99 1.76
N ILE A 284 20.11 6.24 1.29
CA ILE A 284 20.61 7.39 2.07
C ILE A 284 19.72 7.68 3.29
N LEU A 285 18.41 7.48 3.19
CA LEU A 285 17.47 7.58 4.31
C LEU A 285 17.56 6.38 5.27
N GLY A 286 18.24 5.30 4.89
CA GLY A 286 18.45 4.10 5.71
C GLY A 286 17.31 3.09 5.67
N VAL A 287 16.35 3.20 4.74
CA VAL A 287 15.19 2.30 4.66
C VAL A 287 15.42 1.12 3.72
N ASN A 288 14.68 0.03 3.95
CA ASN A 288 14.71 -1.15 3.09
C ASN A 288 13.81 -0.95 1.86
N ILE A 289 14.19 -1.58 0.74
CA ILE A 289 13.39 -1.60 -0.49
C ILE A 289 13.04 -3.06 -0.83
N LEU A 290 11.75 -3.36 -1.00
CA LEU A 290 11.25 -4.65 -1.47
C LEU A 290 10.64 -4.46 -2.86
N VAL A 291 11.26 -5.02 -3.90
CA VAL A 291 10.77 -4.90 -5.28
C VAL A 291 9.76 -6.02 -5.57
N THR A 292 8.58 -5.64 -6.07
CA THR A 292 7.59 -6.60 -6.57
C THR A 292 7.96 -7.08 -7.99
N PRO A 293 7.73 -8.36 -8.35
CA PRO A 293 8.09 -8.88 -9.67
C PRO A 293 7.15 -8.40 -10.81
N THR A 294 6.03 -7.76 -10.45
CA THR A 294 5.05 -7.18 -11.36
C THR A 294 4.15 -6.23 -10.57
N LEU A 295 3.37 -5.40 -11.25
CA LEU A 295 2.36 -4.58 -10.58
C LEU A 295 1.25 -5.46 -9.98
N PHE A 296 1.17 -5.46 -8.65
CA PHE A 296 0.10 -6.08 -7.89
C PHE A 296 -1.09 -5.13 -7.69
N THR A 297 -2.29 -5.69 -7.65
CA THR A 297 -3.49 -5.02 -7.10
C THR A 297 -3.38 -4.87 -5.59
N PHE A 298 -4.26 -4.08 -4.96
CA PHE A 298 -4.19 -3.85 -3.51
C PHE A 298 -4.29 -5.16 -2.71
N ALA A 299 -5.27 -6.02 -3.03
CA ALA A 299 -5.41 -7.33 -2.36
C ALA A 299 -4.19 -8.26 -2.56
N GLN A 300 -3.54 -8.19 -3.72
CA GLN A 300 -2.30 -8.93 -3.99
C GLN A 300 -1.11 -8.37 -3.21
N LEU A 301 -1.01 -7.03 -3.08
CA LEU A 301 0.03 -6.34 -2.34
C LEU A 301 -0.10 -6.60 -0.82
N GLN A 302 -1.31 -6.59 -0.27
CA GLN A 302 -1.55 -6.96 1.12
C GLN A 302 -1.18 -8.42 1.41
N ASN A 303 -1.51 -9.35 0.49
CA ASN A 303 -1.04 -10.73 0.58
C ASN A 303 0.50 -10.86 0.42
N PHE A 304 1.15 -9.96 -0.31
CA PHE A 304 2.62 -9.91 -0.37
C PHE A 304 3.24 -9.48 0.97
N TYR A 305 2.66 -8.50 1.67
CA TYR A 305 3.08 -8.13 3.05
C TYR A 305 2.91 -9.30 4.02
N LEU A 306 1.74 -9.97 3.97
CA LEU A 306 1.44 -11.13 4.80
C LEU A 306 2.41 -12.29 4.51
N TRP A 307 2.63 -12.62 3.25
CA TRP A 307 3.57 -13.65 2.82
C TRP A 307 5.01 -13.33 3.26
N HIS A 308 5.47 -12.09 3.06
CA HIS A 308 6.80 -11.66 3.47
C HIS A 308 6.97 -11.79 4.98
N SER A 309 5.98 -11.34 5.76
CA SER A 309 5.99 -11.46 7.22
C SER A 309 6.04 -12.92 7.69
N VAL A 310 5.33 -13.82 7.02
CA VAL A 310 5.42 -15.27 7.28
C VAL A 310 6.82 -15.83 6.96
N GLN A 311 7.45 -15.43 5.85
CA GLN A 311 8.82 -15.86 5.53
C GLN A 311 9.85 -15.32 6.54
N SER A 312 9.71 -14.05 6.94
CA SER A 312 10.55 -13.36 7.93
C SER A 312 10.25 -13.77 9.38
N LYS A 313 9.21 -14.59 9.60
CA LYS A 313 8.73 -15.08 10.91
C LYS A 313 8.28 -13.97 11.86
N TRP A 314 7.77 -12.87 11.31
CA TRP A 314 7.16 -11.81 12.09
C TRP A 314 5.74 -12.24 12.50
N SER A 315 5.40 -12.09 13.78
CA SER A 315 4.05 -12.40 14.30
C SER A 315 3.02 -11.32 13.94
N HIS A 316 3.51 -10.15 13.57
CA HIS A 316 2.74 -8.96 13.26
C HIS A 316 3.54 -8.08 12.31
N TYR A 317 2.90 -7.09 11.70
CA TYR A 317 3.57 -6.01 10.98
C TYR A 317 2.75 -4.73 11.07
N PHE A 318 3.40 -3.60 10.82
CA PHE A 318 2.72 -2.34 10.57
C PHE A 318 2.65 -2.09 9.07
N TRP A 319 1.60 -1.42 8.60
CA TRP A 319 1.54 -0.91 7.25
C TRP A 319 0.94 0.50 7.22
N SER A 320 1.39 1.30 6.27
CA SER A 320 0.90 2.66 6.05
C SER A 320 0.56 2.89 4.59
N HIS A 321 -0.42 3.74 4.37
CA HIS A 321 -0.64 4.39 3.09
C HIS A 321 0.58 5.25 2.71
N MET A 322 0.78 5.50 1.41
CA MET A 322 1.91 6.31 0.93
C MET A 322 1.60 7.80 0.81
N ASP A 323 0.33 8.17 0.88
CA ASP A 323 -0.21 9.52 0.71
C ASP A 323 -0.59 10.14 2.07
N VAL A 324 0.29 9.96 3.07
CA VAL A 324 0.12 10.46 4.44
C VAL A 324 1.34 11.24 4.94
N VAL A 325 1.12 12.02 6.01
CA VAL A 325 2.19 12.62 6.82
C VAL A 325 1.95 12.27 8.28
N ALA A 326 2.94 11.65 8.94
CA ALA A 326 2.88 11.31 10.36
C ALA A 326 3.60 12.38 11.22
N LEU A 327 2.91 12.94 12.21
CA LEU A 327 3.49 13.76 13.27
C LEU A 327 3.15 13.17 14.65
N SER A 328 4.09 13.28 15.59
CA SER A 328 3.86 12.98 17.01
C SER A 328 2.99 14.05 17.69
N PHE A 329 2.34 13.72 18.80
CA PHE A 329 1.47 14.61 19.57
C PHE A 329 2.23 15.64 20.44
N GLU A 330 3.06 16.48 19.81
CA GLU A 330 3.75 17.60 20.49
C GLU A 330 2.75 18.61 21.11
N ASP A 331 1.57 18.76 20.51
CA ASP A 331 0.46 19.59 20.96
C ASP A 331 -0.21 19.05 22.24
N GLN A 332 -0.54 17.75 22.27
CA GLN A 332 -1.16 17.13 23.44
C GLN A 332 -0.18 17.02 24.61
N TYR A 333 1.11 16.76 24.31
CA TYR A 333 2.17 16.79 25.31
C TYR A 333 2.33 18.17 25.95
N PHE A 334 2.25 19.24 25.14
CA PHE A 334 2.26 20.62 25.64
C PHE A 334 1.05 20.92 26.52
N ALA A 335 -0.16 20.58 26.08
CA ALA A 335 -1.38 20.80 26.85
C ALA A 335 -1.35 20.09 28.22
N ALA A 336 -0.89 18.83 28.28
CA ALA A 336 -0.76 18.08 29.53
C ALA A 336 0.29 18.71 30.49
N HIS A 337 1.35 19.30 29.96
CA HIS A 337 2.34 20.03 30.74
C HIS A 337 1.80 21.37 31.27
N GLU A 338 1.04 22.10 30.46
CA GLU A 338 0.33 23.31 30.88
C GLU A 338 -0.67 23.02 32.01
N GLU A 339 -1.48 21.96 31.88
CA GLU A 339 -2.43 21.52 32.92
C GLU A 339 -1.76 21.09 34.23
N SER A 340 -0.59 20.44 34.16
CA SER A 340 0.17 20.02 35.34
C SER A 340 1.03 21.13 35.97
N GLY A 341 1.20 22.27 35.28
CA GLY A 341 2.05 23.38 35.71
C GLY A 341 3.55 23.09 35.61
N LEU A 342 3.95 22.04 34.89
CA LEU A 342 5.35 21.69 34.64
C LEU A 342 5.85 22.39 33.37
N PRO A 343 6.83 23.30 33.44
CA PRO A 343 7.29 24.02 32.26
C PRO A 343 8.10 23.11 31.33
N ILE A 344 7.70 23.05 30.06
CA ILE A 344 8.53 22.48 28.99
C ILE A 344 9.71 23.43 28.75
N LEU A 345 10.91 22.98 29.11
CA LEU A 345 12.15 23.70 28.81
C LEU A 345 12.58 23.41 27.36
N PRO A 346 13.23 24.37 26.66
CA PRO A 346 13.71 24.16 25.29
C PRO A 346 14.91 23.19 25.25
N PRO A 347 15.20 22.50 24.13
CA PRO A 347 16.32 21.55 24.04
C PRO A 347 17.71 22.20 24.24
N SER A 348 17.78 23.52 24.16
CA SER A 348 18.98 24.32 24.45
C SER A 348 19.25 24.51 25.95
N ASP A 349 18.27 24.32 26.82
CA ASP A 349 18.45 24.34 28.27
C ASP A 349 19.01 22.98 28.74
N PRO A 350 20.14 22.91 29.46
CA PRO A 350 20.70 21.64 29.95
C PRO A 350 19.83 20.90 30.97
N LYS A 351 18.71 21.47 31.40
CA LYS A 351 17.74 20.85 32.33
C LYS A 351 16.48 20.32 31.66
N HIS A 352 16.33 20.42 30.33
CA HIS A 352 15.19 19.79 29.66
C HIS A 352 15.20 18.27 29.91
N ASP A 353 14.01 17.71 30.05
CA ASP A 353 13.78 16.27 30.12
C ASP A 353 12.52 15.99 29.28
N TYR A 354 12.66 15.09 28.32
CA TYR A 354 11.58 14.61 27.46
C TYR A 354 11.47 13.08 27.54
N SER A 355 11.92 12.47 28.65
CA SER A 355 11.94 11.01 28.82
C SER A 355 10.55 10.38 28.98
N ASP A 356 9.52 11.18 29.27
CA ASP A 356 8.11 10.81 29.33
C ASP A 356 7.37 11.05 27.99
N TYR A 357 7.96 11.81 27.08
CA TYR A 357 7.41 12.09 25.76
C TYR A 357 7.32 10.81 24.91
N LYS A 358 6.22 10.64 24.18
CA LYS A 358 5.99 9.50 23.29
C LYS A 358 5.83 9.93 21.84
N SER A 359 6.74 9.43 20.99
CA SER A 359 6.64 9.56 19.54
C SER A 359 5.57 8.63 18.95
N VAL A 360 5.24 8.81 17.66
CA VAL A 360 4.31 7.91 16.93
C VAL A 360 4.76 6.45 17.04
N TYR A 361 6.06 6.21 16.87
CA TYR A 361 6.66 4.89 17.05
C TYR A 361 6.46 4.34 18.47
N ALA A 362 6.69 5.16 19.51
CA ALA A 362 6.54 4.72 20.90
C ALA A 362 5.09 4.31 21.24
N ASN A 363 4.10 5.08 20.78
CA ASN A 363 2.68 4.76 20.95
C ASN A 363 2.27 3.49 20.18
N CYS A 364 2.82 3.29 18.97
CA CYS A 364 2.62 2.07 18.18
C CYS A 364 3.17 0.82 18.90
N VAL A 365 4.39 0.91 19.47
CA VAL A 365 5.03 -0.16 20.25
C VAL A 365 4.27 -0.45 21.55
N GLU A 366 3.78 0.58 22.24
CA GLU A 366 2.95 0.39 23.43
C GLU A 366 1.65 -0.33 23.10
N THR A 367 1.00 0.04 21.99
CA THR A 367 -0.21 -0.62 21.49
C THR A 367 0.04 -2.10 21.18
N LEU A 368 1.15 -2.40 20.47
CA LEU A 368 1.60 -3.76 20.20
C LEU A 368 1.82 -4.59 21.49
N ARG A 369 2.46 -4.00 22.51
CA ARG A 369 2.63 -4.65 23.82
C ARG A 369 1.29 -4.92 24.49
N ASN A 370 0.38 -3.94 24.49
CA ASN A 370 -0.93 -4.07 25.11
C ASN A 370 -1.78 -5.20 24.49
N VAL A 371 -1.72 -5.40 23.16
CA VAL A 371 -2.47 -6.49 22.49
C VAL A 371 -1.77 -7.86 22.55
N THR A 372 -0.47 -7.90 22.87
CA THR A 372 0.30 -9.16 23.01
C THR A 372 0.38 -9.68 24.45
N ILE A 373 0.12 -8.84 25.45
CA ILE A 373 -0.01 -9.25 26.85
C ILE A 373 -1.33 -10.03 27.05
N PRO A 374 -1.32 -11.24 27.65
CA PRO A 374 -2.55 -11.97 27.97
C PRO A 374 -3.44 -11.23 28.96
N MET A 375 -4.77 -11.42 28.87
CA MET A 375 -5.73 -10.71 29.71
C MET A 375 -5.47 -10.96 31.21
N PRO A 376 -5.31 -9.92 32.05
CA PRO A 376 -4.87 -10.07 33.45
C PRO A 376 -5.75 -10.96 34.34
N LEU A 377 -7.04 -11.09 34.02
CA LEU A 377 -8.02 -11.84 34.83
C LEU A 377 -8.14 -13.33 34.44
N SER A 378 -7.88 -13.68 33.18
CA SER A 378 -8.07 -15.03 32.66
C SER A 378 -6.77 -15.71 32.19
N GLY A 379 -5.70 -14.95 31.98
CA GLY A 379 -4.46 -15.42 31.37
C GLY A 379 -4.60 -15.83 29.89
N THR A 380 -5.76 -15.61 29.27
CA THR A 380 -6.00 -15.97 27.87
C THR A 380 -5.44 -14.88 26.94
N PRO A 381 -4.83 -15.24 25.80
CA PRO A 381 -4.46 -14.29 24.76
C PRO A 381 -5.66 -13.46 24.30
N ILE A 382 -5.42 -12.20 23.94
CA ILE A 382 -6.44 -11.35 23.31
C ILE A 382 -6.63 -11.83 21.87
N LYS A 383 -7.87 -12.07 21.45
CA LYS A 383 -8.21 -12.45 20.06
C LYS A 383 -8.32 -11.18 19.21
N TRP A 384 -7.18 -10.62 18.79
CA TRP A 384 -7.10 -9.39 18.00
C TRP A 384 -6.59 -9.68 16.58
N ALA A 385 -7.06 -8.90 15.59
CA ALA A 385 -6.54 -8.94 14.22
C ALA A 385 -5.85 -7.64 13.80
N LEU A 386 -6.39 -6.50 14.22
CA LEU A 386 -6.01 -5.20 13.67
C LEU A 386 -6.11 -4.10 14.73
N ARG A 387 -5.16 -3.16 14.72
CA ARG A 387 -5.29 -1.87 15.40
C ARG A 387 -5.06 -0.75 14.39
N PHE A 388 -6.08 0.07 14.20
CA PHE A 388 -6.02 1.29 13.39
C PHE A 388 -5.46 2.42 14.24
N PHE A 389 -4.59 3.25 13.67
CA PHE A 389 -4.03 4.42 14.36
C PHE A 389 -4.59 5.76 13.89
N SER A 390 -5.20 5.76 12.70
CA SER A 390 -6.01 6.86 12.16
C SER A 390 -6.78 6.30 10.96
N TYR A 391 -7.86 5.55 11.22
CA TYR A 391 -8.49 4.68 10.23
C TYR A 391 -7.43 3.76 9.54
N ASP A 392 -7.63 3.35 8.28
CA ASP A 392 -6.73 2.48 7.50
C ASP A 392 -5.31 3.05 7.21
N ARG A 393 -5.12 4.36 7.42
CA ARG A 393 -3.91 5.12 7.04
C ARG A 393 -2.61 4.56 7.61
N LEU A 394 -2.67 4.07 8.85
CA LEU A 394 -1.61 3.39 9.57
C LEU A 394 -2.25 2.30 10.44
N SER A 395 -1.84 1.04 10.27
CA SER A 395 -2.40 -0.09 11.02
C SER A 395 -1.34 -1.06 11.52
N LEU A 396 -1.57 -1.68 12.68
CA LEU A 396 -0.87 -2.86 13.19
C LEU A 396 -1.70 -4.13 12.90
N VAL A 397 -1.11 -5.09 12.20
CA VAL A 397 -1.73 -6.33 11.71
C VAL A 397 -1.20 -7.55 12.46
N ASN A 398 -2.09 -8.44 12.92
CA ASN A 398 -1.73 -9.77 13.42
C ASN A 398 -1.64 -10.77 12.26
N VAL A 399 -0.43 -11.28 11.99
CA VAL A 399 -0.19 -12.23 10.88
C VAL A 399 -0.99 -13.52 11.08
N ALA A 400 -1.10 -14.03 12.31
CA ALA A 400 -1.80 -15.28 12.58
C ALA A 400 -3.31 -15.17 12.31
N ALA A 401 -3.94 -14.05 12.72
CA ALA A 401 -5.35 -13.81 12.47
C ALA A 401 -5.67 -13.68 10.97
N PHE A 402 -4.80 -12.99 10.23
CA PHE A 402 -4.95 -12.82 8.79
C PHE A 402 -4.76 -14.14 8.03
N VAL A 403 -3.85 -15.01 8.48
CA VAL A 403 -3.68 -16.37 7.93
C VAL A 403 -4.87 -17.28 8.27
N ASP A 404 -5.41 -17.21 9.49
CA ASP A 404 -6.54 -18.04 9.94
C ASP A 404 -7.79 -17.86 9.05
N VAL A 405 -8.13 -16.62 8.70
CA VAL A 405 -9.28 -16.32 7.81
C VAL A 405 -8.98 -16.47 6.31
N GLY A 406 -7.76 -16.89 5.94
CA GLY A 406 -7.35 -17.19 4.57
C GLY A 406 -6.72 -16.03 3.77
N GLY A 407 -6.28 -14.96 4.42
CA GLY A 407 -5.67 -13.80 3.77
C GLY A 407 -6.67 -12.96 2.96
N TRP A 408 -6.17 -12.11 2.06
CA TRP A 408 -6.99 -11.23 1.23
C TRP A 408 -7.49 -11.95 -0.02
N ASP A 409 -8.76 -11.73 -0.40
CA ASP A 409 -9.33 -12.34 -1.60
C ASP A 409 -8.85 -11.59 -2.85
N THR A 410 -7.93 -12.19 -3.61
CA THR A 410 -7.33 -11.57 -4.80
C THR A 410 -8.29 -11.45 -5.99
N SER A 411 -9.47 -12.10 -5.93
CA SER A 411 -10.54 -11.86 -6.90
C SER A 411 -11.28 -10.55 -6.66
N ILE A 412 -11.13 -9.95 -5.47
CA ILE A 412 -11.60 -8.61 -5.11
C ILE A 412 -10.37 -7.69 -5.05
N PRO A 413 -9.90 -7.10 -6.17
CA PRO A 413 -8.58 -6.47 -6.22
C PRO A 413 -8.44 -5.12 -5.47
N PHE A 414 -9.54 -4.38 -5.25
CA PHE A 414 -9.53 -3.01 -4.70
C PHE A 414 -10.84 -2.65 -3.96
N TYR A 415 -10.76 -1.74 -2.99
CA TYR A 415 -11.84 -1.09 -2.19
C TYR A 415 -12.83 -2.00 -1.44
N MET A 416 -13.51 -2.94 -2.10
CA MET A 416 -14.42 -3.87 -1.41
C MET A 416 -13.67 -5.02 -0.71
N THR A 417 -12.36 -5.11 -0.93
CA THR A 417 -11.50 -6.14 -0.37
C THR A 417 -11.22 -5.91 1.11
N ASP A 418 -11.20 -4.65 1.54
CA ASP A 418 -11.15 -4.24 2.95
C ASP A 418 -12.43 -4.68 3.68
N CYS A 419 -13.60 -4.43 3.08
CA CYS A 419 -14.87 -4.88 3.61
C CYS A 419 -14.98 -6.41 3.68
N ASP A 420 -14.48 -7.12 2.66
CA ASP A 420 -14.41 -8.58 2.66
C ASP A 420 -13.49 -9.14 3.76
N MET A 421 -12.33 -8.51 3.96
CA MET A 421 -11.32 -8.98 4.92
C MET A 421 -11.74 -8.67 6.36
N HIS A 422 -12.16 -7.44 6.65
CA HIS A 422 -12.60 -7.03 7.98
C HIS A 422 -13.85 -7.82 8.42
N ALA A 423 -14.84 -8.00 7.53
CA ALA A 423 -16.00 -8.83 7.82
C ALA A 423 -15.62 -10.29 8.15
N ARG A 424 -14.66 -10.90 7.43
CA ARG A 424 -14.19 -12.25 7.75
C ARG A 424 -13.45 -12.34 9.09
N LEU A 425 -12.67 -11.32 9.45
CA LEU A 425 -12.01 -11.24 10.76
C LEU A 425 -13.03 -11.10 11.90
N GLU A 426 -14.05 -10.27 11.73
CA GLU A 426 -15.15 -10.08 12.69
C GLU A 426 -16.02 -11.33 12.83
N MET A 427 -16.36 -12.00 11.71
CA MET A 427 -17.05 -13.32 11.73
C MET A 427 -16.24 -14.40 12.46
N ALA A 428 -14.91 -14.30 12.42
CA ALA A 428 -13.99 -15.13 13.18
C ALA A 428 -13.71 -14.57 14.60
N GLU A 429 -14.50 -13.61 15.08
CA GLU A 429 -14.45 -13.00 16.42
C GLU A 429 -13.11 -12.31 16.77
N TYR A 430 -12.31 -11.92 15.77
CA TYR A 430 -11.12 -11.12 16.02
C TYR A 430 -11.46 -9.65 16.21
N SER A 431 -10.90 -9.01 17.25
CA SER A 431 -11.13 -7.58 17.47
C SER A 431 -10.33 -6.70 16.50
N ILE A 432 -11.03 -5.70 15.98
CA ILE A 432 -10.55 -4.57 15.18
C ILE A 432 -10.90 -3.33 15.99
N GLU A 433 -9.90 -2.55 16.40
CA GLU A 433 -10.06 -1.38 17.28
C GLU A 433 -9.22 -0.21 16.76
N GLU A 434 -9.63 1.02 17.06
CA GLU A 434 -8.87 2.24 16.78
C GLU A 434 -8.19 2.74 18.06
N VAL A 435 -6.91 3.11 17.97
CA VAL A 435 -6.06 3.53 19.09
C VAL A 435 -5.18 4.70 18.62
N PRO A 436 -5.20 5.89 19.25
CA PRO A 436 -4.38 7.01 18.79
C PRO A 436 -2.88 6.74 18.99
N ALA A 437 -2.06 7.06 17.99
CA ALA A 437 -0.59 7.08 18.11
C ALA A 437 0.08 8.39 17.66
N GLY A 438 -0.58 9.17 16.80
CA GLY A 438 -0.10 10.46 16.32
C GLY A 438 -1.12 11.15 15.43
N MET A 439 -0.76 12.33 14.93
CA MET A 439 -1.51 12.99 13.87
C MET A 439 -1.07 12.40 12.51
N ILE A 440 -1.94 11.59 11.91
CA ILE A 440 -1.69 10.96 10.59
C ILE A 440 -2.57 11.66 9.55
N PHE A 441 -2.01 12.67 8.88
CA PHE A 441 -2.72 13.50 7.89
C PHE A 441 -2.87 12.76 6.56
N ASP A 442 -4.08 12.72 6.01
CA ASP A 442 -4.40 12.08 4.73
C ASP A 442 -4.36 13.11 3.59
N VAL A 443 -3.31 13.10 2.78
CA VAL A 443 -2.96 14.21 1.86
C VAL A 443 -2.98 13.79 0.38
N ALA A 444 -3.03 14.77 -0.53
CA ALA A 444 -3.08 14.55 -1.99
C ALA A 444 -2.05 15.39 -2.77
N SER A 445 -1.10 15.96 -2.05
CA SER A 445 0.01 16.79 -2.50
C SER A 445 1.16 16.62 -1.50
N SER A 446 2.34 17.13 -1.85
CA SER A 446 3.48 17.21 -0.95
C SER A 446 3.66 18.60 -0.36
N LEU A 447 4.33 18.68 0.79
CA LEU A 447 5.03 19.88 1.26
C LEU A 447 6.08 20.30 0.23
N ASP A 448 6.37 21.60 0.14
CA ASP A 448 7.32 22.14 -0.85
C ASP A 448 8.79 21.80 -0.52
N ASP A 449 9.15 21.71 0.77
CA ASP A 449 10.44 21.17 1.24
C ASP A 449 10.26 20.28 2.48
N LEU A 450 10.73 19.02 2.41
CA LEU A 450 10.69 18.07 3.54
C LEU A 450 11.63 18.41 4.70
N LEU A 451 12.54 19.38 4.54
CA LEU A 451 13.40 19.85 5.63
C LEU A 451 12.60 20.31 6.87
N VAL A 452 11.38 20.81 6.69
CA VAL A 452 10.50 21.25 7.80
C VAL A 452 10.15 20.13 8.77
N LEU A 453 10.14 18.87 8.31
CA LEU A 453 9.83 17.69 9.14
C LEU A 453 10.94 17.38 10.18
N TYR A 454 12.18 17.83 9.95
CA TYR A 454 13.31 17.56 10.85
C TYR A 454 13.33 18.38 12.15
N ARG A 455 12.34 19.28 12.34
CA ARG A 455 12.16 20.12 13.55
C ARG A 455 13.47 20.84 13.93
N LYS A 456 14.03 21.61 13.00
CA LYS A 456 15.26 22.42 13.19
C LYS A 456 14.96 23.90 13.05
N LYS A 457 15.79 24.74 13.67
CA LYS A 457 15.73 26.20 13.52
C LYS A 457 16.37 26.65 12.21
N ASN A 458 15.92 27.79 11.70
CA ASN A 458 16.38 28.39 10.44
C ASN A 458 16.13 27.52 9.18
N THR A 459 15.09 26.69 9.20
CA THR A 459 14.56 25.99 8.02
C THR A 459 13.57 26.89 7.25
N PRO A 460 13.16 26.51 6.03
CA PRO A 460 11.99 27.10 5.38
C PRO A 460 10.74 27.05 6.27
N GLU A 461 9.79 27.95 6.03
CA GLU A 461 8.44 27.84 6.57
C GLU A 461 7.70 26.71 5.84
N ALA A 462 6.78 26.01 6.54
CA ALA A 462 5.97 24.99 5.90
C ALA A 462 5.02 25.61 4.88
N SER A 463 4.98 25.05 3.67
CA SER A 463 4.08 25.43 2.59
C SER A 463 3.77 24.25 1.67
N PHE A 464 2.72 24.39 0.87
CA PHE A 464 2.40 23.49 -0.23
C PHE A 464 1.71 24.26 -1.36
N VAL A 465 1.88 23.81 -2.58
CA VAL A 465 1.05 24.24 -3.72
C VAL A 465 -0.26 23.43 -3.73
N ASP A 466 -1.41 24.10 -3.55
CA ASP A 466 -2.72 23.43 -3.67
C ASP A 466 -2.97 22.98 -5.13
N PRO A 467 -3.06 21.67 -5.38
CA PRO A 467 -3.24 21.18 -6.74
C PRO A 467 -4.64 21.48 -7.30
N ASN A 468 -5.67 21.71 -6.47
CA ASN A 468 -6.98 22.10 -6.97
C ASN A 468 -6.97 23.52 -7.56
N ALA A 469 -6.23 24.45 -6.92
CA ALA A 469 -5.98 25.78 -7.45
C ALA A 469 -5.21 25.73 -8.79
N VAL A 470 -4.10 24.98 -8.86
CA VAL A 470 -3.31 24.78 -10.08
C VAL A 470 -4.16 24.24 -11.24
N GLU A 471 -4.99 23.24 -10.99
CA GLU A 471 -5.86 22.66 -12.02
C GLU A 471 -6.88 23.67 -12.56
N LYS A 472 -7.37 24.58 -11.69
CA LYS A 472 -8.29 25.66 -12.06
C LYS A 472 -7.60 26.75 -12.89
N GLU A 473 -6.36 27.11 -12.55
CA GLU A 473 -5.53 28.03 -13.34
C GLU A 473 -5.29 27.48 -14.75
N LEU A 474 -4.77 26.25 -14.86
CA LEU A 474 -4.47 25.61 -16.14
C LEU A 474 -5.73 25.42 -17.03
N ALA A 475 -6.89 25.16 -16.41
CA ALA A 475 -8.16 25.12 -17.12
C ALA A 475 -8.54 26.49 -17.70
N ALA A 476 -8.41 27.57 -16.92
CA ALA A 476 -8.68 28.93 -17.37
C ALA A 476 -7.72 29.41 -18.47
N GLU A 477 -6.42 29.12 -18.35
CA GLU A 477 -5.43 29.38 -19.41
C GLU A 477 -5.76 28.65 -20.70
N THR A 478 -6.17 27.38 -20.60
CA THR A 478 -6.59 26.57 -21.75
C THR A 478 -7.83 27.15 -22.44
N GLU A 479 -8.78 27.68 -21.69
CA GLU A 479 -9.99 28.33 -22.22
C GLU A 479 -9.69 29.71 -22.84
N TYR A 480 -8.86 30.52 -22.18
CA TYR A 480 -8.37 31.79 -22.72
C TYR A 480 -7.63 31.61 -24.05
N ASN A 481 -6.71 30.64 -24.11
CA ASN A 481 -5.97 30.34 -25.34
C ASN A 481 -6.91 29.86 -26.46
N LYS A 482 -7.87 28.98 -26.16
CA LYS A 482 -8.89 28.55 -27.16
C LYS A 482 -9.71 29.71 -27.72
N THR A 483 -10.00 30.73 -26.93
CA THR A 483 -10.78 31.90 -27.37
C THR A 483 -9.95 32.96 -28.10
N HIS A 484 -8.62 33.02 -27.89
CA HIS A 484 -7.74 34.06 -28.42
C HIS A 484 -6.78 33.61 -29.56
N VAL A 485 -6.86 32.34 -30.00
CA VAL A 485 -5.99 31.73 -31.05
C VAL A 485 -6.13 32.34 -32.47
N SER A 486 -6.86 33.44 -32.66
CA SER A 486 -6.81 34.23 -33.90
C SER A 486 -5.71 35.31 -33.93
N ARG A 487 -4.93 35.53 -32.85
CA ARG A 487 -3.75 36.43 -32.85
C ARG A 487 -2.59 36.01 -31.93
N ARG A 488 -1.93 34.89 -32.23
CA ARG A 488 -0.48 34.69 -32.00
C ARG A 488 -0.02 33.34 -32.57
N ALA A 489 0.42 33.37 -33.83
CA ALA A 489 1.61 32.62 -34.19
C ALA A 489 2.82 33.49 -33.79
N GLU A 490 3.92 32.84 -33.40
CA GLU A 490 5.17 33.47 -32.93
C GLU A 490 5.11 34.15 -31.55
N GLY A 491 5.83 33.56 -30.58
CA GLY A 491 5.98 34.04 -29.21
C GLY A 491 6.58 32.93 -28.35
N SER A 492 7.71 33.20 -27.69
CA SER A 492 8.47 32.21 -26.93
C SER A 492 7.71 31.65 -25.73
N ASP A 493 8.11 30.44 -25.32
CA ASP A 493 7.55 29.69 -24.20
C ASP A 493 7.94 30.32 -22.84
N SER A 494 7.26 31.41 -22.49
CA SER A 494 7.47 32.13 -21.22
C SER A 494 7.08 31.32 -19.98
N SER A 495 6.43 30.17 -20.16
CA SER A 495 6.12 29.27 -19.04
C SER A 495 7.42 28.63 -18.52
N THR A 496 8.30 28.18 -19.41
CA THR A 496 9.55 27.50 -19.07
C THR A 496 10.54 28.42 -18.34
N GLU A 497 10.61 29.71 -18.66
CA GLU A 497 11.49 30.66 -17.94
C GLU A 497 11.02 30.92 -16.50
N ALA A 498 9.72 31.15 -16.28
CA ALA A 498 9.16 31.32 -14.93
C ALA A 498 9.31 30.04 -14.08
N TRP A 499 9.23 28.85 -14.70
CA TRP A 499 9.52 27.58 -14.04
C TRP A 499 10.99 27.40 -13.68
N LEU A 500 11.91 27.80 -14.55
CA LEU A 500 13.34 27.76 -14.28
C LEU A 500 13.74 28.72 -13.15
N GLU A 501 13.10 29.89 -13.05
CA GLU A 501 13.34 30.84 -11.96
C GLU A 501 12.83 30.31 -10.60
N TYR A 502 11.66 29.68 -10.56
CA TYR A 502 11.16 28.97 -9.37
C TYR A 502 12.08 27.80 -8.95
N ALA A 503 12.52 26.97 -9.91
CA ALA A 503 13.44 25.86 -9.65
C ALA A 503 14.84 26.35 -9.19
N ALA A 504 15.30 27.51 -9.67
CA ALA A 504 16.53 28.15 -9.19
C ALA A 504 16.38 28.76 -7.78
N GLY A 505 15.19 29.24 -7.43
CA GLY A 505 14.86 29.69 -6.07
C GLY A 505 15.05 28.58 -5.03
N ALA A 506 14.56 27.37 -5.31
CA ALA A 506 14.65 26.20 -4.44
C ALA A 506 16.09 25.68 -4.17
N LEU A 507 17.11 26.19 -4.87
CA LEU A 507 18.51 25.80 -4.72
C LEU A 507 19.30 26.63 -3.69
N HIS A 508 18.68 27.61 -3.02
CA HIS A 508 19.33 28.48 -2.02
C HIS A 508 19.49 27.82 -0.63
N LEU A 509 20.15 26.66 -0.57
CA LEU A 509 20.54 26.02 0.69
C LEU A 509 21.82 26.64 1.28
N PRO A 510 21.87 26.92 2.59
CA PRO A 510 23.08 27.33 3.30
C PRO A 510 24.05 26.15 3.50
N GLY A 511 24.58 25.58 2.41
CA GLY A 511 25.36 24.33 2.43
C GLY A 511 26.67 24.31 1.62
N SER A 512 26.84 25.15 0.59
CA SER A 512 28.02 25.07 -0.31
C SER A 512 29.24 25.90 0.15
N SER A 513 29.41 26.10 1.47
CA SER A 513 30.63 26.72 2.02
C SER A 513 31.65 25.66 2.43
N LYS A 514 32.72 25.51 1.63
CA LYS A 514 33.82 24.58 1.93
C LYS A 514 34.49 24.97 3.26
N GLY A 515 34.31 24.17 4.31
CA GLY A 515 35.22 24.15 5.47
C GLY A 515 34.62 24.36 6.87
N LYS A 516 33.34 24.73 7.02
CA LYS A 516 32.66 24.70 8.33
C LYS A 516 31.61 23.59 8.36
N LYS A 517 31.67 22.73 9.38
CA LYS A 517 30.53 21.86 9.72
C LYS A 517 29.37 22.77 10.14
N PHE A 518 28.33 22.82 9.32
CA PHE A 518 27.06 23.42 9.72
C PHE A 518 26.53 22.67 10.94
N LYS A 519 26.09 23.40 11.97
CA LYS A 519 25.56 22.80 13.19
C LYS A 519 24.05 22.99 13.17
N TRP A 520 23.31 21.89 13.07
CA TRP A 520 21.86 21.90 13.23
C TRP A 520 21.50 22.28 14.67
N GLU A 521 20.60 23.25 14.80
CA GLU A 521 19.97 23.64 16.07
C GLU A 521 18.54 23.10 16.09
N GLU A 522 18.14 22.47 17.19
CA GLU A 522 16.81 21.90 17.32
C GLU A 522 15.77 22.99 17.52
N ASP A 523 14.59 22.78 16.93
CA ASP A 523 13.39 23.55 17.24
C ASP A 523 12.86 23.17 18.63
N GLU A 524 11.78 23.81 19.06
CA GLU A 524 11.15 23.55 20.37
C GLU A 524 9.84 22.76 20.21
N ILE A 525 9.50 21.93 21.21
CA ILE A 525 8.20 21.25 21.26
C ILE A 525 7.10 22.31 21.24
N HIS A 526 6.09 22.12 20.39
CA HIS A 526 4.97 23.06 20.23
C HIS A 526 5.40 24.48 19.79
N SER A 527 6.49 24.58 19.02
CA SER A 527 6.97 25.82 18.42
C SER A 527 5.99 26.43 17.39
N PRO A 528 6.09 27.74 17.08
CA PRO A 528 5.31 28.36 16.01
C PRO A 528 5.48 27.68 14.64
N SER A 529 6.66 27.13 14.37
CA SER A 529 6.97 26.33 13.17
C SER A 529 6.21 25.00 13.14
N LEU A 530 5.99 24.33 14.27
CA LEU A 530 5.10 23.17 14.35
C LEU A 530 3.66 23.58 14.05
N LEU A 531 3.17 24.62 14.72
CA LEU A 531 1.78 25.08 14.55
C LEU A 531 1.50 25.45 13.09
N LYS A 532 2.48 26.07 12.42
CA LYS A 532 2.41 26.35 10.98
C LYS A 532 2.40 25.08 10.13
N LEU A 533 3.22 24.09 10.46
CA LEU A 533 3.24 22.80 9.78
C LEU A 533 1.89 22.07 9.92
N ILE A 534 1.29 22.06 11.12
CA ILE A 534 -0.04 21.47 11.36
C ILE A 534 -1.11 22.20 10.53
N GLU A 535 -1.14 23.53 10.52
CA GLU A 535 -2.08 24.33 9.70
C GLU A 535 -1.98 23.97 8.20
N VAL A 536 -0.75 23.80 7.71
CA VAL A 536 -0.45 23.42 6.32
C VAL A 536 -0.92 22.00 6.01
N LEU A 537 -0.66 21.04 6.90
CA LEU A 537 -1.11 19.66 6.72
C LEU A 537 -2.64 19.52 6.79
N ASP A 538 -3.32 20.32 7.63
CA ASP A 538 -4.78 20.43 7.63
C ASP A 538 -5.34 21.08 6.35
N ALA A 539 -4.63 22.05 5.77
CA ALA A 539 -4.98 22.60 4.47
C ALA A 539 -4.78 21.58 3.33
N MET A 540 -3.71 20.78 3.37
CA MET A 540 -3.48 19.67 2.42
C MET A 540 -4.55 18.58 2.55
N GLN A 541 -4.93 18.22 3.78
CA GLN A 541 -5.99 17.25 4.05
C GLN A 541 -7.36 17.78 3.58
N ARG A 542 -7.67 19.06 3.79
CA ARG A 542 -8.89 19.69 3.23
C ARG A 542 -8.89 19.70 1.71
N SER A 543 -7.79 20.11 1.06
CA SER A 543 -7.63 20.06 -0.40
C SER A 543 -7.92 18.66 -0.99
N LYS A 544 -7.49 17.59 -0.31
CA LYS A 544 -7.84 16.21 -0.69
C LYS A 544 -9.34 15.95 -0.67
N HIS A 545 -10.04 16.39 0.38
CA HIS A 545 -11.47 16.14 0.58
C HIS A 545 -12.37 17.03 -0.28
N GLU A 546 -11.95 18.27 -0.56
CA GLU A 546 -12.69 19.27 -1.35
C GLU A 546 -12.53 19.09 -2.86
N SER A 547 -11.64 18.20 -3.33
CA SER A 547 -11.38 18.03 -4.75
C SER A 547 -12.62 17.52 -5.51
N PRO A 548 -13.16 18.27 -6.49
CA PRO A 548 -14.41 17.91 -7.19
C PRO A 548 -14.26 16.68 -8.10
N ARG A 549 -13.03 16.20 -8.29
CA ARG A 549 -12.69 15.00 -9.05
C ARG A 549 -12.42 13.77 -8.13
N GLY A 550 -12.65 13.90 -6.83
CA GLY A 550 -12.51 12.85 -5.82
C GLY A 550 -11.19 12.88 -5.02
N ARG A 551 -11.15 12.16 -3.89
CA ARG A 551 -10.00 12.15 -2.95
C ARG A 551 -8.69 11.62 -3.54
N ASN A 552 -8.76 10.71 -4.50
CA ASN A 552 -7.59 9.98 -5.04
C ASN A 552 -7.02 10.61 -6.32
N THR A 553 -7.35 11.87 -6.62
CA THR A 553 -6.90 12.60 -7.82
C THR A 553 -5.39 12.68 -7.99
N TRP A 554 -4.65 12.67 -6.88
CA TRP A 554 -3.19 12.67 -6.85
C TRP A 554 -2.56 11.52 -7.65
N GLN A 555 -3.26 10.39 -7.75
CA GLN A 555 -2.81 9.20 -8.45
C GLN A 555 -2.64 9.42 -9.97
N GLY A 556 -3.37 10.38 -10.55
CA GLY A 556 -3.33 10.70 -11.99
C GLY A 556 -2.67 12.04 -12.33
N ARG A 557 -1.97 12.70 -11.38
CA ARG A 557 -1.39 14.04 -11.60
C ARG A 557 -0.04 14.02 -12.32
N GLN A 558 0.81 13.04 -12.03
CA GLN A 558 2.06 12.82 -12.73
C GLN A 558 1.75 12.08 -14.04
N THR A 559 2.15 12.63 -15.19
CA THR A 559 1.79 12.09 -16.53
C THR A 559 2.93 12.12 -17.55
N GLY A 560 4.18 12.32 -17.13
CA GLY A 560 5.34 12.38 -18.01
C GLY A 560 6.04 11.04 -18.19
N GLY A 561 7.32 11.08 -18.57
CA GLY A 561 8.13 9.88 -18.83
C GLY A 561 7.86 9.20 -20.18
N GLU A 562 7.22 9.87 -21.14
CA GLU A 562 7.12 9.36 -22.51
C GLU A 562 8.52 9.20 -23.11
N GLY A 563 8.88 7.98 -23.50
CA GLY A 563 10.23 7.60 -23.95
C GLY A 563 11.04 6.82 -22.91
N ASP A 564 10.67 6.86 -21.63
CA ASP A 564 11.31 6.05 -20.59
C ASP A 564 10.95 4.55 -20.76
N PRO A 565 11.81 3.62 -20.31
CA PRO A 565 11.46 2.20 -20.21
C PRO A 565 10.17 1.96 -19.41
N PHE A 566 9.36 1.00 -19.86
CA PHE A 566 8.07 0.63 -19.23
C PHE A 566 7.05 1.78 -19.10
N TYR A 567 7.20 2.87 -19.87
CA TYR A 567 6.19 3.93 -19.96
C TYR A 567 4.77 3.38 -20.24
N ARG A 568 3.78 3.98 -19.56
CA ARG A 568 2.35 3.69 -19.76
C ARG A 568 1.60 5.01 -19.85
N ASP A 569 0.67 5.12 -20.79
CA ASP A 569 -0.27 6.25 -20.82
C ASP A 569 -0.98 6.36 -19.47
N SER A 570 -0.78 7.47 -18.76
CA SER A 570 -1.22 7.61 -17.38
C SER A 570 -2.74 7.64 -17.25
N VAL A 571 -3.44 8.15 -18.27
CA VAL A 571 -4.91 8.17 -18.31
C VAL A 571 -5.47 6.76 -18.56
N GLY A 572 -4.90 6.02 -19.50
CA GLY A 572 -5.25 4.62 -19.77
C GLY A 572 -4.92 3.69 -18.59
N PHE A 573 -3.80 3.93 -17.89
CA PHE A 573 -3.44 3.23 -16.67
C PHE A 573 -4.45 3.46 -15.55
N GLU A 574 -4.80 4.71 -15.28
CA GLU A 574 -5.84 5.07 -14.31
C GLU A 574 -7.19 4.43 -14.65
N GLN A 575 -7.58 4.46 -15.92
CA GLN A 575 -8.81 3.81 -16.41
C GLN A 575 -8.79 2.29 -16.17
N ALA A 576 -7.64 1.63 -16.30
CA ALA A 576 -7.49 0.20 -16.02
C ALA A 576 -7.67 -0.12 -14.52
N ILE A 577 -7.16 0.74 -13.62
CA ILE A 577 -7.42 0.63 -12.18
C ILE A 577 -8.93 0.74 -11.90
N TRP A 578 -9.63 1.73 -12.45
CA TRP A 578 -11.09 1.86 -12.26
C TRP A 578 -11.89 0.67 -12.81
N LEU A 579 -11.46 0.03 -13.90
CA LEU A 579 -12.08 -1.21 -14.39
C LEU A 579 -11.86 -2.38 -13.42
N ALA A 580 -10.68 -2.50 -12.82
CA ALA A 580 -10.41 -3.52 -11.80
C ALA A 580 -11.19 -3.26 -10.50
N VAL A 581 -11.38 -2.00 -10.12
CA VAL A 581 -12.23 -1.57 -9.00
C VAL A 581 -13.68 -2.00 -9.21
N GLU A 582 -14.26 -1.70 -10.37
CA GLU A 582 -15.64 -2.09 -10.68
C GLU A 582 -15.80 -3.61 -10.86
N HIS A 583 -14.75 -4.31 -11.30
CA HIS A 583 -14.72 -5.78 -11.25
C HIS A 583 -14.76 -6.29 -9.81
N GLY A 584 -13.92 -5.78 -8.91
CA GLY A 584 -13.90 -6.18 -7.50
C GLY A 584 -15.23 -5.93 -6.78
N LYS A 585 -15.89 -4.79 -7.04
CA LYS A 585 -17.25 -4.51 -6.54
C LYS A 585 -18.28 -5.54 -6.99
N ARG A 586 -18.19 -6.05 -8.22
CA ARG A 586 -19.07 -7.12 -8.72
C ARG A 586 -18.76 -8.46 -8.05
N VAL A 587 -17.48 -8.83 -7.98
CA VAL A 587 -17.05 -10.09 -7.32
C VAL A 587 -17.50 -10.13 -5.86
N PHE A 588 -17.31 -9.03 -5.11
CA PHE A 588 -17.80 -8.89 -3.74
C PHE A 588 -19.33 -9.12 -3.63
N ARG A 589 -20.10 -8.51 -4.54
CA ARG A 589 -21.56 -8.62 -4.57
C ARG A 589 -22.05 -10.03 -4.83
N GLU A 590 -21.45 -10.72 -5.79
CA GLU A 590 -21.75 -12.12 -6.09
C GLU A 590 -21.28 -13.06 -4.96
N LYS A 591 -20.19 -12.71 -4.25
CA LYS A 591 -19.67 -13.46 -3.11
C LYS A 591 -20.59 -13.38 -1.89
N TRP A 592 -21.13 -12.21 -1.57
CA TRP A 592 -21.89 -12.02 -0.32
C TRP A 592 -23.41 -11.92 -0.49
N GLY A 593 -23.92 -11.84 -1.72
CA GLY A 593 -25.33 -11.54 -1.98
C GLY A 593 -25.75 -10.14 -1.51
N HIS A 594 -24.78 -9.29 -1.17
CA HIS A 594 -24.98 -7.97 -0.56
C HIS A 594 -24.05 -6.91 -1.19
N ARG A 595 -24.39 -5.61 -1.12
CA ARG A 595 -23.69 -4.54 -1.87
C ARG A 595 -22.74 -3.68 -1.05
N ASP A 596 -22.99 -3.56 0.25
CA ASP A 596 -22.33 -2.63 1.15
C ASP A 596 -21.46 -3.42 2.15
N CYS A 597 -20.86 -2.74 3.12
CA CYS A 597 -19.80 -3.33 3.97
C CYS A 597 -20.32 -3.93 5.28
N ASP A 598 -21.61 -3.78 5.58
CA ASP A 598 -22.29 -4.25 6.80
C ASP A 598 -22.70 -5.74 6.76
N ILE A 599 -21.92 -6.56 6.05
CA ILE A 599 -22.09 -8.02 5.90
C ILE A 599 -22.37 -8.71 7.25
N VAL A 600 -21.61 -8.34 8.29
CA VAL A 600 -21.72 -8.91 9.64
C VAL A 600 -23.02 -8.49 10.33
N ALA A 601 -23.45 -7.23 10.14
CA ALA A 601 -24.71 -6.73 10.70
C ALA A 601 -25.94 -7.36 10.04
N MET A 602 -25.82 -7.74 8.76
CA MET A 602 -26.80 -8.56 8.04
C MET A 602 -26.88 -10.02 8.54
N GLY A 603 -26.01 -10.43 9.47
CA GLY A 603 -26.01 -11.75 10.10
C GLY A 603 -25.38 -12.86 9.25
N LEU A 604 -24.70 -12.50 8.16
CA LEU A 604 -23.98 -13.43 7.30
C LEU A 604 -22.72 -13.97 7.98
N LYS A 605 -22.32 -15.16 7.58
CA LYS A 605 -21.16 -15.88 8.12
C LYS A 605 -20.20 -16.28 7.02
N GLN A 606 -18.97 -16.61 7.39
CA GLN A 606 -17.92 -17.06 6.45
C GLN A 606 -18.36 -18.28 5.62
N SER A 607 -19.26 -19.13 6.15
CA SER A 607 -19.85 -20.29 5.47
C SER A 607 -20.78 -19.94 4.31
N ASP A 608 -21.21 -18.69 4.21
CA ASP A 608 -22.29 -18.24 3.33
C ASP A 608 -21.74 -17.58 2.06
N ALA A 609 -20.43 -17.31 2.03
CA ALA A 609 -19.72 -16.83 0.84
C ALA A 609 -20.00 -17.74 -0.38
N TRP A 610 -20.42 -17.11 -1.48
CA TRP A 610 -20.86 -17.70 -2.74
C TRP A 610 -22.15 -18.55 -2.66
N ARG A 611 -22.97 -18.36 -1.62
CA ARG A 611 -24.21 -19.14 -1.40
C ARG A 611 -25.48 -18.31 -1.14
N VAL A 612 -25.34 -17.02 -0.87
CA VAL A 612 -26.47 -16.11 -0.63
C VAL A 612 -27.04 -15.61 -1.96
N GLU A 613 -28.37 -15.59 -2.10
CA GLU A 613 -29.03 -14.87 -3.21
C GLU A 613 -28.90 -13.35 -3.02
N HIS A 614 -29.05 -12.57 -4.09
CA HIS A 614 -28.93 -11.10 -4.03
C HIS A 614 -30.06 -10.48 -3.19
N ASP A 615 -29.73 -9.58 -2.26
CA ASP A 615 -30.70 -8.80 -1.49
C ASP A 615 -31.29 -7.59 -2.25
N TRP A 616 -30.90 -7.41 -3.52
CA TRP A 616 -31.42 -6.39 -4.43
C TRP A 616 -32.08 -7.01 -5.67
N VAL A 617 -33.01 -6.26 -6.27
CA VAL A 617 -33.58 -6.60 -7.59
C VAL A 617 -32.66 -6.07 -8.70
N THR A 618 -32.38 -6.91 -9.69
CA THR A 618 -31.57 -6.61 -10.90
C THR A 618 -32.26 -5.70 -11.90
#